data_AF-A0A838FNX9-F1
#
_entry.id   AF-A0A838FNX9-F1
#
_cell.length_a   1.000
_cell.length_b   1.000
_cell.length_c   1.000
_cell.angle_alpha   90.00
_cell.angle_beta   90.00
_cell.angle_gamma   90.00
#
_symmetry.space_group_name_H-M   'P 1'
#
loop_
_entity.id
_entity.type
_entity.pdbx_description
1 polymer ?
#
loop_
_entity_poly.entity_id
_entity_poly.type
_entity_poly.pdbx_seq_one_letter_code
_entity_poly.pdbx_strand_id
1 'polypeptide(L)' 'MKTVTAREFYHNAALVDGLRDGQQLVVTSKGKPKFIVSKGERPRMTREIAEQRAFGSAKGKKIDGVAFIRSLKK' A
#
# COMPACT_ATOMS: atom_id res chain seq x y z
N MET A 1 0.45 -14.00 19.93
CA MET A 1 -0.59 -13.03 19.51
C MET A 1 -0.73 -12.01 20.62
N LYS A 2 -0.54 -10.71 20.35
CA LYS A 2 -0.56 -9.66 21.39
C LYS A 2 -1.90 -8.94 21.34
N THR A 3 -2.54 -8.76 22.50
CA THR A 3 -3.81 -8.05 22.61
C THR A 3 -3.56 -6.67 23.22
N VAL A 4 -4.13 -5.64 22.61
CA VAL A 4 -4.01 -4.25 23.08
C VAL A 4 -5.38 -3.60 23.13
N THR A 5 -5.50 -2.55 23.93
CA THR A 5 -6.72 -1.73 23.93
C THR A 5 -6.72 -0.78 22.74
N ALA A 6 -7.91 -0.35 22.29
CA ALA A 6 -8.04 0.65 21.24
C ALA A 6 -7.34 1.96 21.62
N ARG A 7 -7.36 2.34 22.90
CA ARG A 7 -6.66 3.53 23.40
C ARG A 7 -5.15 3.40 23.19
N GLU A 8 -4.55 2.30 23.62
CA GLU A 8 -3.11 2.06 23.42
C GLU A 8 -2.73 2.01 21.95
N PHE A 9 -3.56 1.35 21.12
CA PHE A 9 -3.32 1.26 19.69
C PHE A 9 -3.23 2.63 19.02
N TYR A 10 -4.18 3.54 19.27
CA TYR A 10 -4.18 4.85 18.63
C TYR A 10 -3.13 5.82 19.18
N HIS A 11 -2.63 5.60 20.39
CA HIS A 11 -1.61 6.47 21.00
C HIS A 11 -0.17 5.99 20.79
N ASN A 12 0.04 4.77 20.29
CA ASN A 12 1.39 4.21 20.15
C ASN A 12 1.61 3.57 18.77
N ALA A 13 2.12 4.38 17.83
CA ALA A 13 2.47 3.95 16.49
C ALA A 13 3.52 2.82 16.47
N ALA A 14 4.42 2.77 17.47
CA ALA A 14 5.47 1.76 17.54
C ALA A 14 4.92 0.32 17.70
N LEU A 15 3.65 0.16 18.13
CA LEU A 15 2.98 -1.13 18.12
C LEU A 15 2.86 -1.71 16.71
N VAL A 16 2.60 -0.86 15.71
CA VAL A 16 2.49 -1.26 14.31
C VAL A 16 3.87 -1.37 13.65
N ASP A 17 4.75 -0.42 13.90
CA ASP A 17 6.08 -0.41 13.27
C ASP A 17 6.93 -1.60 13.72
N GLY A 18 6.85 -1.95 15.00
CA GLY A 18 7.59 -3.05 15.62
C GLY A 18 7.03 -4.45 15.36
N LEU A 19 5.87 -4.58 14.69
CA LEU A 19 5.37 -5.89 14.25
C LEU A 19 6.38 -6.53 13.29
N ARG A 20 6.64 -7.83 13.48
CA ARG A 20 7.35 -8.65 12.50
C ARG A 20 6.37 -9.18 11.45
N ASP A 21 6.88 -9.55 10.29
CA ASP A 21 6.05 -10.12 9.22
C ASP A 21 5.33 -11.38 9.71
N GLY A 22 4.04 -11.48 9.41
CA GLY A 22 3.17 -12.56 9.88
C GLY A 22 2.69 -12.43 11.33
N GLN A 23 3.18 -11.46 12.11
CA GLN A 23 2.63 -11.19 13.44
C GLN A 23 1.32 -10.38 13.36
N GLN A 24 0.52 -10.53 14.42
CA GLN A 24 -0.79 -9.91 14.54
C GLN A 24 -1.00 -9.29 15.93
N LEU A 25 -1.69 -8.15 15.93
CA LEU A 25 -2.24 -7.46 17.10
C LEU A 25 -3.75 -7.57 17.09
N VAL A 26 -4.34 -8.00 18.20
CA VAL A 26 -5.78 -7.95 18.41
C VAL A 26 -6.11 -6.68 19.16
N VAL A 27 -6.93 -5.82 18.58
CA VAL A 27 -7.36 -4.57 19.21
C VAL A 27 -8.73 -4.79 19.84
N THR A 28 -8.81 -4.51 21.12
CA THR A 28 -10.03 -4.66 21.92
C THR A 28 -10.52 -3.32 22.45
N SER A 29 -11.82 -3.21 22.70
CA SER A 29 -12.45 -2.05 23.33
C SER A 29 -13.40 -2.56 24.40
N LYS A 30 -13.17 -2.19 25.66
CA LYS A 30 -13.96 -2.67 26.82
C LYS A 30 -14.06 -4.21 26.86
N GLY A 31 -12.95 -4.90 26.61
CA GLY A 31 -12.88 -6.37 26.59
C GLY A 31 -13.47 -7.05 25.35
N LYS A 32 -14.08 -6.31 24.41
CA LYS A 32 -14.62 -6.87 23.17
C LYS A 32 -13.63 -6.70 22.01
N PRO A 33 -13.40 -7.73 21.18
CA PRO A 33 -12.56 -7.61 19.99
C PRO A 33 -13.19 -6.65 18.99
N LYS A 34 -12.37 -5.76 18.44
CA LYS A 34 -12.80 -4.74 17.48
C LYS A 34 -12.25 -5.03 16.08
N PHE A 35 -10.94 -5.23 15.97
CA PHE A 35 -10.27 -5.57 14.72
C PHE A 35 -8.89 -6.18 15.00
N ILE A 36 -8.30 -6.74 13.95
CA ILE A 36 -6.97 -7.35 13.98
C ILE A 36 -6.08 -6.57 13.02
N VAL A 37 -4.88 -6.22 13.46
CA VAL A 37 -3.84 -5.60 12.63
C VAL A 37 -2.75 -6.62 12.40
N SER A 38 -2.49 -6.95 11.14
CA SER A 38 -1.43 -7.87 10.73
C SER A 38 -0.40 -7.14 9.88
N LYS A 39 0.87 -7.49 10.04
CA LYS A 39 1.92 -7.03 9.13
C LYS A 39 2.11 -8.08 8.05
N GLY A 40 1.65 -7.76 6.85
CA GLY A 40 1.91 -8.54 5.66
C GLY A 40 3.38 -8.43 5.23
N GLU A 41 3.86 -9.43 4.51
CA GLU A 41 5.17 -9.36 3.86
C GLU A 41 5.21 -8.14 2.93
N ARG A 42 6.19 -7.27 3.10
CA ARG A 42 6.39 -6.16 2.18
C ARG A 42 7.04 -6.73 0.92
N PRO A 43 6.36 -6.73 -0.25
CA PRO A 43 6.95 -7.29 -1.45
C PRO A 43 8.23 -6.53 -1.77
N ARG A 44 9.32 -7.28 -2.03
CA ARG A 44 10.58 -6.68 -2.47
C ARG A 44 10.31 -5.86 -3.71
N MET A 45 10.85 -4.64 -3.77
CA MET A 45 10.62 -3.75 -4.89
C MET A 45 11.37 -4.30 -6.11
N THR A 46 10.66 -5.06 -6.94
CA THR A 46 11.16 -5.55 -8.23
C THR A 46 10.92 -4.50 -9.31
N ARG A 47 11.63 -4.64 -10.43
CA ARG A 47 11.44 -3.79 -11.61
C ARG A 47 9.99 -3.79 -12.10
N GLU A 48 9.33 -4.95 -12.09
CA GLU A 48 7.93 -5.09 -12.51
C GLU A 48 6.96 -4.33 -11.59
N ILE A 49 7.17 -4.42 -10.27
CA ILE A 49 6.37 -3.68 -9.29
C ILE A 49 6.62 -2.16 -9.43
N ALA A 50 7.85 -1.75 -9.74
CA ALA A 50 8.17 -0.36 -10.02
C ALA A 50 7.49 0.14 -11.31
N GLU A 51 7.51 -0.65 -12.38
CA GLU A 51 6.84 -0.33 -13.65
C GLU A 51 5.31 -0.26 -13.49
N GLN A 52 4.70 -1.12 -12.66
CA GLN A 52 3.27 -1.08 -12.34
C GLN A 52 2.88 0.14 -11.50
N ARG A 53 3.76 0.59 -10.59
CA ARG A 53 3.52 1.77 -9.74
C ARG A 53 3.85 3.08 -10.43
N ALA A 54 4.59 3.06 -11.53
CA ALA A 54 4.92 4.25 -12.30
C ALA A 54 3.64 4.84 -12.92
N PHE A 55 3.20 5.98 -12.39
CA PHE A 55 2.14 6.77 -13.01
C PHE A 55 2.68 7.36 -14.32
N GLY A 56 1.98 7.12 -15.43
CA GLY A 56 2.45 7.52 -16.77
C GLY A 56 3.32 6.46 -17.47
N SER A 57 2.88 5.20 -17.43
CA SER A 57 3.38 4.08 -18.25
C SER A 57 4.02 4.54 -19.58
N ALA A 58 5.32 4.34 -19.72
CA ALA A 58 6.03 4.45 -21.00
C ALA A 58 5.59 3.37 -22.03
N LYS A 59 4.74 2.42 -21.60
CA LYS A 59 4.03 1.44 -22.45
C LYS A 59 2.65 1.92 -22.88
N GLY A 60 2.18 3.08 -22.40
CA GLY A 60 1.04 3.77 -22.99
C GLY A 60 1.43 4.19 -24.40
N LYS A 61 0.72 3.63 -25.39
CA LYS A 61 0.85 3.86 -26.85
C LYS A 61 1.80 5.00 -27.19
N LYS A 62 2.93 4.70 -27.84
CA LYS A 62 3.73 5.71 -28.54
C LYS A 62 2.76 6.55 -29.39
N ILE A 63 2.47 7.76 -28.94
CA ILE A 63 1.64 8.68 -29.71
C ILE A 63 2.49 9.02 -30.94
N ASP A 64 2.01 8.65 -32.12
CA ASP A 64 2.63 9.11 -33.35
C ASP A 64 2.38 10.62 -33.48
N GLY A 65 3.35 11.40 -33.03
CA GLY A 65 3.30 12.87 -33.05
C GLY A 65 3.13 13.42 -34.47
N VAL A 66 3.59 12.70 -35.50
CA VAL A 66 3.44 13.11 -36.90
C VAL A 66 1.98 12.93 -37.34
N ALA A 67 1.37 11.80 -37.00
CA ALA A 67 -0.04 11.57 -37.26
C ALA A 67 -0.94 12.58 -36.52
N PHE A 68 -0.59 12.89 -35.27
CA PHE A 68 -1.30 13.90 -34.47
C PHE A 68 -1.23 15.29 -35.10
N ILE A 69 -0.03 15.80 -35.44
CA ILE A 69 0.12 17.12 -36.09
C ILE A 69 -0.61 17.19 -37.43
N ARG A 70 -0.63 16.09 -38.22
CA ARG A 70 -1.43 16.05 -39.46
C ARG A 70 -2.92 16.18 -39.21
N SER A 71 -3.45 15.60 -38.13
CA SER A 71 -4.88 15.70 -37.80
C SER A 71 -5.33 17.12 -37.45
N LEU A 72 -4.42 17.97 -36.94
CA LEU A 72 -4.69 19.37 -36.58
C LEU A 72 -4.66 20.34 -37.77
N LYS A 73 -4.20 19.89 -38.95
CA LYS A 73 -4.16 20.71 -40.18
C LYS A 73 -5.47 20.69 -40.99
N LYS A 74 -6.58 20.27 -40.38
CA LYS A 74 -7.93 20.40 -40.95
C LYS A 74 -8.56 21.71 -40.55
#